data_AF-C3NA27-F1
#
_entry.id   AF-C3NA27-F1
#
_cell.length_a   1.000
_cell.length_b   1.000
_cell.length_c   1.000
_cell.angle_alpha   90.00
_cell.angle_beta   90.00
_cell.angle_gamma   90.00
#
_symmetry.space_group_name_H-M   'P 1'
#
loop_
_entity.id
_entity.type
_entity.pdbx_description
1 polymer ?
#
loop_
_entity_poly.entity_id
_entity_poly.type
_entity_poly.pdbx_seq_one_letter_code
_entity_poly.pdbx_strand_id
1 'polypeptide(L)'
;MRLIYPILAIIIVLASMFTFLFFTHTIYSNLFIKTHSNEERIAQYSSGDLHLYLKLNTTKISPGEGVGIIVELFYNGTNPIYVNVSNGSVLLPSPYPCGSQVLVGLKVFKGYYTTSNISLAKPLSLYEPGTYFCPLIYAVTQYKLLQLSDQVQLIYNGRVQATLNAEISASLNGCWITNSISSLSGGKFTFFQPGVYTVEAVDYFNQTVLGYFTVT
;
A
#
# COMPACT_ATOMS: atom_id res chain seq x y z
N MET A 1 5.74 -49.15 13.09
CA MET A 1 6.26 -48.07 13.96
C MET A 1 7.23 -47.09 13.29
N ARG A 2 7.93 -47.40 12.19
CA ARG A 2 8.91 -46.49 11.54
C ARG A 2 8.32 -45.35 10.67
N LEU A 3 7.07 -45.45 10.22
CA LEU A 3 6.42 -44.45 9.35
C LEU A 3 5.66 -43.34 10.11
N ILE A 4 5.48 -43.48 11.42
CA ILE A 4 4.71 -42.52 12.23
C ILE A 4 5.55 -41.28 12.55
N TYR A 5 6.86 -41.45 12.79
CA TYR A 5 7.79 -40.37 13.08
C TYR A 5 7.94 -39.30 11.98
N PRO A 6 8.11 -39.64 10.68
CA PRO A 6 8.26 -38.62 9.63
C PRO A 6 6.96 -37.83 9.40
N ILE A 7 5.79 -38.47 9.54
CA ILE A 7 4.50 -37.79 9.40
C ILE A 7 4.27 -36.83 10.57
N LEU A 8 4.61 -37.25 11.80
CA LEU A 8 4.52 -36.38 12.98
C LEU A 8 5.44 -35.16 12.86
N ALA A 9 6.66 -35.33 12.34
CA ALA A 9 7.60 -34.24 12.12
C ALA A 9 7.09 -33.21 11.10
N ILE A 10 6.49 -33.66 9.99
CA ILE A 10 5.91 -32.77 8.97
C ILE A 10 4.73 -31.97 9.55
N ILE A 11 3.85 -32.61 10.33
CA ILE A 11 2.72 -31.95 10.97
C ILE A 11 3.20 -30.86 11.94
N ILE A 12 4.26 -31.12 12.71
CA ILE A 12 4.83 -30.14 13.66
C ILE A 12 5.41 -28.93 12.90
N VAL A 13 6.11 -29.15 11.78
CA VAL A 13 6.68 -28.05 10.96
C VAL A 13 5.58 -27.23 10.29
N LEU A 14 4.52 -27.88 9.78
CA LEU A 14 3.39 -27.17 9.19
C LEU A 14 2.60 -26.39 10.24
N ALA A 15 2.39 -26.98 11.43
CA ALA A 15 1.74 -26.31 12.55
C ALA A 15 2.56 -25.11 13.05
N SER A 16 3.89 -25.21 13.10
CA SER A 16 4.76 -24.10 13.53
C SER A 16 4.83 -22.96 12.50
N MET A 17 4.84 -23.27 11.19
CA MET A 17 4.70 -22.26 10.14
C MET A 17 3.34 -21.55 10.22
N PHE A 18 2.26 -22.31 10.45
CA PHE A 18 0.92 -21.76 10.51
C PHE A 18 0.72 -20.89 11.75
N THR A 19 1.24 -21.30 12.92
CA THR A 19 1.21 -20.46 14.12
C THR A 19 2.08 -19.23 13.96
N PHE A 20 3.24 -19.32 13.32
CA PHE A 20 4.09 -18.15 13.03
C PHE A 20 3.37 -17.14 12.12
N LEU A 21 2.69 -17.60 11.07
CA LEU A 21 1.88 -16.75 10.18
C LEU A 21 0.69 -16.11 10.90
N PHE A 22 0.02 -16.86 11.78
CA PHE A 22 -1.05 -16.31 12.62
C PHE A 22 -0.51 -15.29 13.62
N PHE A 23 0.65 -15.55 14.23
CA PHE A 23 1.27 -14.65 15.19
C PHE A 23 1.77 -13.37 14.53
N THR A 24 2.38 -13.45 13.35
CA THR A 24 2.79 -12.25 12.59
C THR A 24 1.58 -11.44 12.17
N HIS A 25 0.51 -12.06 11.67
CA HIS A 25 -0.73 -11.36 11.36
C HIS A 25 -1.36 -10.71 12.60
N THR A 26 -1.42 -11.42 13.73
CA THR A 26 -2.04 -10.93 14.97
C THR A 26 -1.22 -9.82 15.63
N ILE A 27 0.11 -9.86 15.54
CA ILE A 27 0.97 -8.76 15.96
C ILE A 27 0.80 -7.57 15.01
N TYR A 28 0.75 -7.80 13.69
CA TYR A 28 0.55 -6.71 12.71
C TYR A 28 -0.79 -6.00 12.91
N SER A 29 -1.87 -6.75 13.14
CA SER A 29 -3.20 -6.18 13.37
C SER A 29 -3.31 -5.48 14.73
N ASN A 30 -2.71 -6.03 15.80
CA ASN A 30 -2.76 -5.39 17.11
C ASN A 30 -1.82 -4.19 17.27
N LEU A 31 -0.71 -4.13 16.52
CA LEU A 31 0.13 -2.93 16.46
C LEU A 31 -0.57 -1.77 15.72
N PHE A 32 -1.45 -2.10 14.76
CA PHE A 32 -2.26 -1.12 14.03
C PHE A 32 -3.39 -0.52 14.88
N ILE A 33 -3.97 -1.28 15.81
CA ILE A 33 -5.11 -0.80 16.62
C ILE A 33 -4.66 0.07 17.81
N LYS A 34 -3.41 -0.07 18.30
CA LYS A 34 -2.98 0.60 19.54
C LYS A 34 -2.48 2.05 19.35
N THR A 35 -2.53 2.63 18.15
CA THR A 35 -2.15 4.02 17.88
C THR A 35 -3.32 4.99 17.67
N HIS A 36 -4.54 4.58 18.01
CA HIS A 36 -5.70 5.48 18.00
C HIS A 36 -5.67 6.46 19.18
N SER A 37 -5.18 7.69 18.93
CA SER A 37 -5.70 8.95 19.51
C SER A 37 -4.92 10.21 19.08
N ASN A 38 -4.22 10.18 17.95
CA ASN A 38 -3.61 11.39 17.40
C ASN A 38 -4.38 11.85 16.16
N GLU A 39 -4.63 13.15 16.09
CA GLU A 39 -5.35 13.87 15.05
C GLU A 39 -5.05 13.31 13.65
N GLU A 40 -5.92 12.44 13.14
CA GLU A 40 -5.82 11.94 11.77
C GLU A 40 -5.98 13.13 10.84
N ARG A 41 -4.89 13.50 10.15
CA ARG A 41 -5.00 14.49 9.09
C ARG A 41 -5.49 13.79 7.84
N ILE A 42 -6.68 14.20 7.41
CA ILE A 42 -7.31 13.73 6.19
C ILE A 42 -7.16 14.84 5.15
N ALA A 43 -6.42 14.54 4.09
CA ALA A 43 -6.47 15.30 2.85
C ALA A 43 -7.41 14.56 1.89
N GLN A 44 -8.24 15.28 1.15
CA GLN A 44 -9.19 14.67 0.22
C GLN A 44 -9.26 15.43 -1.09
N TYR A 45 -9.59 14.70 -2.16
CA TYR A 45 -9.98 15.26 -3.44
C TYR A 45 -11.21 14.51 -3.94
N SER A 46 -12.10 15.20 -4.65
CA SER A 46 -13.34 14.60 -5.13
C SER A 46 -13.65 15.06 -6.55
N SER A 47 -14.01 14.11 -7.40
CA SER A 47 -14.38 14.32 -8.79
C SER A 47 -15.66 13.55 -9.07
N GLY A 48 -16.80 14.26 -9.09
CA GLY A 48 -18.12 13.65 -9.14
C GLY A 48 -18.35 12.74 -7.93
N ASP A 49 -18.68 11.48 -8.19
CA ASP A 49 -18.98 10.46 -7.18
C ASP A 49 -17.72 9.74 -6.65
N LEU A 50 -16.53 10.05 -7.17
CA LEU A 50 -15.27 9.45 -6.72
C LEU A 50 -14.59 10.36 -5.71
N HIS A 51 -14.27 9.81 -4.54
CA HIS A 51 -13.61 10.51 -3.45
C HIS A 51 -12.30 9.80 -3.10
N LEU A 52 -11.17 10.49 -3.25
CA LEU A 52 -9.86 10.00 -2.87
C LEU A 52 -9.45 10.62 -1.53
N TYR A 53 -9.16 9.77 -0.55
CA TYR A 53 -8.71 10.17 0.78
C TYR A 53 -7.26 9.75 1.00
N LEU A 54 -6.50 10.64 1.63
CA LEU A 54 -5.18 10.38 2.19
C LEU A 54 -5.22 10.70 3.68
N LYS A 55 -5.02 9.69 4.51
CA LYS A 55 -5.04 9.79 5.97
C LYS A 55 -3.63 9.56 6.50
N LEU A 56 -3.14 10.48 7.32
CA LEU A 56 -1.90 10.33 8.07
C LEU A 56 -2.24 10.23 9.55
N ASN A 57 -1.70 9.22 10.24
CA ASN A 57 -1.91 9.07 11.68
C ASN A 57 -1.17 10.14 12.51
N THR A 58 -0.15 10.78 11.95
CA THR A 58 0.59 11.89 12.54
C THR A 58 1.19 12.77 11.45
N THR A 59 1.42 14.03 11.78
CA THR A 59 2.14 15.00 10.92
C THR A 59 3.56 15.29 11.43
N LYS A 60 3.94 14.75 12.59
CA LYS A 60 5.27 14.95 13.18
C LYS A 60 5.76 13.62 13.75
N ILE A 61 6.99 13.28 13.42
CA ILE A 61 7.68 12.07 13.91
C ILE A 61 9.11 12.42 14.29
N SER A 62 9.69 11.64 15.19
CA SER A 62 11.13 11.65 15.47
C SER A 62 11.84 10.69 14.50
N PRO A 63 13.15 10.86 14.24
CA PRO A 63 13.92 9.89 13.47
C PRO A 63 13.78 8.47 14.04
N GLY A 64 13.37 7.52 13.20
CA GLY A 64 13.13 6.12 13.58
C GLY A 64 11.69 5.79 13.96
N GLU A 65 10.85 6.79 14.25
CA GLU A 65 9.41 6.60 14.43
C GLU A 65 8.70 6.38 13.08
N GLY A 66 7.62 5.61 13.11
CA GLY A 66 6.82 5.31 11.92
C GLY A 66 5.68 6.31 11.73
N VAL A 67 5.44 6.71 10.47
CA VAL A 67 4.21 7.36 10.03
C VAL A 67 3.30 6.32 9.37
N GLY A 68 2.07 6.22 9.86
CA GLY A 68 0.99 5.45 9.27
C GLY A 68 0.30 6.26 8.19
N ILE A 69 0.16 5.68 7.01
CA ILE A 69 -0.43 6.29 5.82
C ILE A 69 -1.53 5.36 5.31
N ILE A 70 -2.71 5.90 5.07
CA ILE A 70 -3.82 5.19 4.43
C ILE A 70 -4.28 6.00 3.23
N VAL A 71 -4.40 5.35 2.07
CA VAL A 71 -4.98 5.89 0.86
C VAL A 71 -6.23 5.09 0.55
N GLU A 72 -7.37 5.75 0.44
CA GLU A 72 -8.68 5.12 0.25
C GLU A 72 -9.42 5.79 -0.92
N LEU A 73 -10.00 4.98 -1.80
CA LEU A 73 -10.93 5.44 -2.82
C LEU A 73 -12.35 5.00 -2.47
N PHE A 74 -13.21 5.98 -2.21
CA PHE A 74 -14.62 5.77 -1.97
C PHE A 74 -15.43 6.16 -3.19
N TYR A 75 -16.38 5.32 -3.58
CA TYR A 75 -17.30 5.61 -4.66
C TYR A 75 -18.72 5.80 -4.12
N ASN A 76 -19.23 7.03 -4.23
CA ASN A 76 -20.53 7.46 -3.72
C ASN A 76 -21.66 7.38 -4.77
N GLY A 77 -21.40 6.74 -5.91
CA GLY A 77 -22.40 6.64 -6.98
C GLY A 77 -23.40 5.50 -6.73
N THR A 78 -24.59 5.66 -7.29
CA THR A 78 -25.72 4.72 -7.14
C THR A 78 -25.67 3.54 -8.12
N ASN A 79 -24.84 3.61 -9.17
CA ASN A 79 -24.63 2.53 -10.13
C ASN A 79 -23.16 2.12 -10.12
N PRO A 80 -22.81 0.82 -10.26
CA PRO A 80 -21.42 0.39 -10.16
C PRO A 80 -20.63 0.87 -11.39
N ILE A 81 -19.35 1.21 -11.19
CA ILE A 81 -18.44 1.57 -12.29
C ILE A 81 -17.61 0.33 -12.66
N TYR A 82 -17.51 0.08 -13.96
CA TYR A 82 -16.66 -0.97 -14.50
C TYR A 82 -15.45 -0.36 -15.19
N VAL A 83 -14.25 -0.80 -14.78
CA VAL A 83 -12.98 -0.41 -15.38
C VAL A 83 -12.38 -1.62 -16.06
N ASN A 84 -12.32 -1.59 -17.40
CA ASN A 84 -11.73 -2.67 -18.18
C ASN A 84 -10.21 -2.46 -18.29
N VAL A 85 -9.44 -3.53 -18.06
CA VAL A 85 -7.99 -3.52 -18.15
C VAL A 85 -7.53 -4.57 -19.16
N SER A 86 -6.79 -4.12 -20.18
CA SER A 86 -6.41 -4.95 -21.34
C SER A 86 -5.22 -5.88 -21.09
N ASN A 87 -4.38 -5.58 -20.08
CA ASN A 87 -3.13 -6.31 -19.81
C ASN A 87 -2.90 -6.54 -18.30
N GLY A 88 -3.83 -7.22 -17.63
CA GLY A 88 -3.67 -7.58 -16.21
C GLY A 88 -3.96 -6.42 -15.25
N SER A 89 -3.28 -6.38 -14.11
CA SER A 89 -3.55 -5.42 -13.04
C SER A 89 -3.17 -3.98 -13.40
N VAL A 90 -3.86 -3.01 -12.80
CA VAL A 90 -3.49 -1.60 -12.89
C VAL A 90 -2.13 -1.38 -12.22
N LEU A 91 -1.22 -0.71 -12.92
CA LEU A 91 0.09 -0.33 -12.37
C LEU A 91 0.02 1.07 -11.76
N LEU A 92 -0.29 1.12 -10.45
CA LEU A 92 -0.19 2.34 -9.66
C LEU A 92 1.04 2.28 -8.73
N PRO A 93 1.58 3.44 -8.33
CA PRO A 93 2.66 3.50 -7.35
C PRO A 93 2.26 2.79 -6.06
N SER A 94 3.14 1.95 -5.52
CA SER A 94 2.85 1.14 -4.34
C SER A 94 4.00 1.25 -3.34
N PRO A 95 3.70 1.23 -2.02
CA PRO A 95 4.71 1.06 -0.99
C PRO A 95 5.30 -0.36 -0.97
N TYR A 96 4.74 -1.28 -1.77
CA TYR A 96 5.14 -2.68 -1.84
C TYR A 96 5.75 -3.04 -3.20
N PRO A 97 6.74 -3.95 -3.24
CA PRO A 97 7.47 -4.30 -4.45
C PRO A 97 6.60 -4.96 -5.54
N CYS A 98 5.52 -5.63 -5.15
CA CYS A 98 4.60 -6.29 -6.08
C CYS A 98 3.45 -5.40 -6.55
N GLY A 99 3.54 -4.09 -6.33
CA GLY A 99 2.50 -3.16 -6.70
C GLY A 99 1.30 -3.23 -5.75
N SER A 100 0.15 -2.78 -6.25
CA SER A 100 -1.13 -2.91 -5.59
C SER A 100 -2.15 -3.46 -6.58
N GLN A 101 -3.08 -4.25 -6.08
CA GLN A 101 -4.19 -4.78 -6.89
C GLN A 101 -5.44 -3.90 -6.79
N VAL A 102 -5.36 -2.71 -6.19
CA VAL A 102 -6.48 -1.77 -6.11
C VAL A 102 -6.25 -0.54 -6.96
N LEU A 103 -7.27 0.29 -7.12
CA LEU A 103 -7.27 1.46 -8.01
C LEU A 103 -6.71 2.74 -7.36
N VAL A 104 -5.86 2.58 -6.34
CA VAL A 104 -5.16 3.67 -5.64
C VAL A 104 -3.67 3.41 -5.58
N GLY A 105 -2.89 4.48 -5.42
CA GLY A 105 -1.44 4.44 -5.31
C GLY A 105 -0.88 5.48 -4.36
N LEU A 106 0.35 5.24 -3.94
CA LEU A 106 1.06 6.02 -2.91
C LEU A 106 2.51 6.26 -3.32
N LYS A 107 2.96 7.51 -3.18
CA LYS A 107 4.37 7.90 -3.23
C LYS A 107 4.72 8.78 -2.03
N VAL A 108 5.99 8.73 -1.62
CA VAL A 108 6.53 9.63 -0.60
C VAL A 108 7.77 10.31 -1.14
N PHE A 109 7.92 11.59 -0.85
CA PHE A 109 9.01 12.44 -1.32
C PHE A 109 9.66 13.15 -0.14
N LYS A 110 10.98 13.35 -0.19
CA LYS A 110 11.67 14.26 0.72
C LYS A 110 11.60 15.68 0.17
N GLY A 111 11.06 16.60 0.95
CA GLY A 111 10.81 18.00 0.58
C GLY A 111 9.33 18.37 0.66
N TYR A 112 9.05 19.67 0.56
CA TYR A 112 7.70 20.22 0.48
C TYR A 112 7.32 20.42 -0.99
N TYR A 113 6.35 19.65 -1.48
CA TYR A 113 5.86 19.72 -2.85
C TYR A 113 4.36 20.03 -2.89
N THR A 114 3.95 20.71 -3.93
CA THR A 114 2.57 21.05 -4.26
C THR A 114 2.17 20.36 -5.56
N THR A 115 0.89 20.33 -5.89
CA THR A 115 0.39 19.75 -7.14
C THR A 115 1.03 20.37 -8.38
N SER A 116 1.51 21.61 -8.29
CA SER A 116 2.20 22.32 -9.38
C SER A 116 3.66 21.90 -9.62
N ASN A 117 4.33 21.27 -8.64
CA ASN A 117 5.77 20.94 -8.75
C ASN A 117 6.11 19.48 -8.42
N ILE A 118 5.13 18.67 -8.00
CA ILE A 118 5.33 17.25 -7.65
C ILE A 118 5.90 16.43 -8.81
N SER A 119 5.66 16.85 -10.06
CA SER A 119 6.21 16.22 -11.26
C SER A 119 7.73 16.28 -11.36
N LEU A 120 8.37 17.24 -10.68
CA LEU A 120 9.83 17.37 -10.61
C LEU A 120 10.44 16.57 -9.46
N ALA A 121 9.61 16.05 -8.55
CA ALA A 121 10.06 15.37 -7.35
C ALA A 121 10.52 13.93 -7.67
N LYS A 122 11.58 13.49 -6.98
CA LYS A 122 12.02 12.09 -7.04
C LYS A 122 11.41 11.30 -5.88
N PRO A 123 10.58 10.27 -6.14
CA PRO A 123 10.02 9.44 -5.08
C PRO A 123 11.11 8.72 -4.28
N LEU A 124 10.87 8.52 -2.99
CA LEU A 124 11.69 7.67 -2.15
C LEU A 124 11.41 6.20 -2.46
N SER A 125 12.46 5.36 -2.41
CA SER A 125 12.29 3.90 -2.50
C SER A 125 11.79 3.35 -1.17
N LEU A 126 10.54 2.90 -1.13
CA LEU A 126 9.88 2.42 0.10
C LEU A 126 10.20 0.95 0.43
N TYR A 127 10.71 0.20 -0.55
CA TYR A 127 11.17 -1.18 -0.41
C TYR A 127 12.58 -1.33 -0.96
N GLU A 128 13.25 -2.41 -0.56
CA GLU A 128 14.63 -2.67 -0.97
C GLU A 128 14.72 -2.83 -2.49
N PRO A 129 15.65 -2.16 -3.19
CA PRO A 129 15.90 -2.43 -4.60
C PRO A 129 16.31 -3.88 -4.81
N GLY A 130 15.56 -4.60 -5.64
CA GLY A 130 15.80 -6.01 -5.88
C GLY A 130 14.80 -6.64 -6.84
N THR A 131 15.05 -7.90 -7.17
CA THR A 131 14.11 -8.73 -7.93
C THR A 131 13.18 -9.43 -6.95
N TYR A 132 11.89 -9.14 -7.05
CA TYR A 132 10.86 -9.77 -6.23
C TYR A 132 10.08 -10.78 -7.07
N PHE A 133 9.89 -11.98 -6.54
CA PHE A 133 8.95 -12.92 -7.11
C PHE A 133 7.54 -12.49 -6.71
N CYS A 134 6.82 -11.89 -7.66
CA CYS A 134 5.45 -11.40 -7.48
C CYS A 134 4.47 -12.31 -8.22
N PRO A 135 4.05 -13.44 -7.63
CA PRO A 135 3.06 -14.29 -8.26
C PRO A 135 1.75 -13.50 -8.42
N LEU A 136 1.20 -13.52 -9.62
CA LEU A 136 -0.14 -12.98 -9.88
C LEU A 136 -1.15 -13.78 -9.07
N ILE A 137 -1.61 -13.21 -7.95
CA ILE A 137 -2.61 -13.86 -7.07
C ILE A 137 -3.96 -13.92 -7.78
N TYR A 138 -4.34 -12.84 -8.46
CA TYR A 138 -5.56 -12.76 -9.27
C TYR A 138 -5.22 -12.29 -10.68
N ALA A 139 -5.66 -13.05 -11.68
CA ALA A 139 -5.79 -12.48 -13.01
C ALA A 139 -6.97 -11.50 -12.97
N VAL A 140 -6.82 -10.31 -13.57
CA VAL A 140 -7.87 -9.29 -13.59
C VAL A 140 -7.99 -8.74 -14.99
N THR A 141 -9.20 -8.79 -15.54
CA THR A 141 -9.58 -8.16 -16.82
C THR A 141 -10.50 -6.97 -16.61
N GLN A 142 -11.13 -6.89 -15.45
CA GLN A 142 -12.07 -5.83 -15.12
C GLN A 142 -12.12 -5.60 -13.60
N TYR A 143 -12.23 -4.34 -13.21
CA TYR A 143 -12.54 -3.92 -11.86
C TYR A 143 -13.97 -3.41 -11.81
N LYS A 144 -14.70 -3.70 -10.73
CA LYS A 144 -16.03 -3.15 -10.49
C LYS A 144 -16.05 -2.45 -9.15
N LEU A 145 -16.13 -1.12 -9.15
CA LEU A 145 -16.39 -0.36 -7.94
C LEU A 145 -17.85 -0.55 -7.52
N LEU A 146 -18.07 -0.95 -6.28
CA LEU A 146 -19.39 -1.15 -5.72
C LEU A 146 -20.00 0.18 -5.28
N GLN A 147 -21.32 0.27 -5.43
CA GLN A 147 -22.10 1.47 -5.13
C GLN A 147 -21.95 1.85 -3.66
N LEU A 148 -21.88 3.15 -3.37
CA LEU A 148 -21.88 3.71 -2.01
C LEU A 148 -20.86 3.03 -1.07
N SER A 149 -19.67 2.71 -1.58
CA SER A 149 -18.66 1.97 -0.82
C SER A 149 -17.23 2.25 -1.29
N ASP A 150 -16.29 1.82 -0.48
CA ASP A 150 -14.87 1.68 -0.79
C ASP A 150 -14.55 0.31 -1.43
N GLN A 151 -15.54 -0.52 -1.78
CA GLN A 151 -15.28 -1.88 -2.23
C GLN A 151 -15.08 -1.97 -3.75
N VAL A 152 -14.09 -2.79 -4.14
CA VAL A 152 -13.80 -3.12 -5.54
C VAL A 152 -13.79 -4.64 -5.74
N GLN A 153 -14.53 -5.10 -6.74
CA GLN A 153 -14.48 -6.49 -7.18
C GLN A 153 -13.46 -6.65 -8.31
N LEU A 154 -12.57 -7.62 -8.14
CA LEU A 154 -11.64 -8.06 -9.18
C LEU A 154 -12.33 -9.13 -10.03
N ILE A 155 -12.46 -8.90 -11.33
CA ILE A 155 -13.19 -9.77 -12.25
C ILE A 155 -12.24 -10.30 -13.33
N TYR A 156 -12.30 -11.61 -13.55
CA TYR A 156 -11.60 -12.31 -14.61
C TYR A 156 -12.56 -13.16 -15.41
N ASN A 157 -12.63 -12.95 -16.74
CA ASN A 157 -13.51 -13.71 -17.64
C ASN A 157 -14.97 -13.76 -17.11
N GLY A 158 -15.47 -12.62 -16.63
CA GLY A 158 -16.83 -12.48 -16.10
C GLY A 158 -17.07 -13.06 -14.70
N ARG A 159 -16.06 -13.62 -14.03
CA ARG A 159 -16.16 -14.17 -12.68
C ARG A 159 -15.42 -13.32 -11.66
N VAL A 160 -16.06 -13.03 -10.54
CA VAL A 160 -15.44 -12.36 -9.38
C VAL A 160 -14.37 -13.28 -8.79
N GLN A 161 -13.14 -12.78 -8.74
CA GLN A 161 -11.98 -13.45 -8.14
C GLN A 161 -11.84 -13.07 -6.66
N ALA A 162 -12.04 -11.79 -6.35
CA ALA A 162 -11.98 -11.25 -5.00
C ALA A 162 -12.83 -9.98 -4.88
N THR A 163 -13.22 -9.63 -3.66
CA THR A 163 -13.74 -8.31 -3.29
C THR A 163 -12.83 -7.74 -2.23
N LEU A 164 -12.27 -6.56 -2.49
CA LEU A 164 -11.30 -5.89 -1.62
C LEU A 164 -11.79 -4.48 -1.32
N ASN A 165 -11.31 -3.87 -0.25
CA ASN A 165 -11.40 -2.42 -0.10
C ASN A 165 -10.40 -1.77 -1.06
N ALA A 166 -10.79 -0.67 -1.70
CA ALA A 166 -9.96 0.13 -2.60
C ALA A 166 -9.01 1.00 -1.78
N GLU A 167 -8.19 0.34 -0.97
CA GLU A 167 -7.34 0.95 0.04
C GLU A 167 -5.90 0.41 -0.06
N ILE A 168 -4.94 1.28 0.20
CA ILE A 168 -3.55 0.91 0.55
C ILE A 168 -3.23 1.53 1.90
N SER A 169 -2.69 0.72 2.80
CA SER A 169 -2.09 1.19 4.05
C SER A 169 -0.60 0.88 4.08
N ALA A 170 0.19 1.74 4.73
CA ALA A 170 1.62 1.55 4.96
C ALA A 170 2.06 2.19 6.27
N SER A 171 3.03 1.58 6.95
CA SER A 171 3.74 2.17 8.08
C SER A 171 5.20 2.35 7.71
N LEU A 172 5.65 3.59 7.60
CA LEU A 172 6.96 3.94 7.05
C LEU A 172 7.79 4.70 8.10
N ASN A 173 9.04 4.30 8.30
CA ASN A 173 9.98 4.98 9.19
C ASN A 173 11.29 5.37 8.48
N GLY A 174 11.37 5.11 7.18
CA GLY A 174 12.58 5.30 6.40
C GLY A 174 12.40 4.97 4.93
N CYS A 175 13.53 4.93 4.23
CA CYS A 175 13.60 4.59 2.82
C CYS A 175 14.90 3.86 2.50
N TRP A 176 14.94 3.27 1.31
CA TRP A 176 16.12 2.60 0.78
C TRP A 176 16.89 3.52 -0.15
N ILE A 177 18.19 3.61 0.08
CA ILE A 177 19.12 4.33 -0.80
C ILE A 177 19.91 3.30 -1.58
N THR A 178 19.93 3.45 -2.91
CA THR A 178 20.83 2.71 -3.80
C THR A 178 21.96 3.63 -4.27
N ASN A 179 23.19 3.11 -4.23
CA ASN A 179 24.36 3.77 -4.80
C ASN A 179 24.62 3.34 -6.25
N SER A 180 23.78 2.46 -6.79
CA SER A 180 23.95 1.84 -8.10
C SER A 180 22.75 2.13 -8.99
N ILE A 181 23.03 2.26 -10.29
CA ILE A 181 22.04 2.38 -11.36
C ILE A 181 21.36 1.01 -11.61
N SER A 182 21.95 -0.09 -11.15
CA SER A 182 21.36 -1.43 -11.28
C SER A 182 20.45 -1.76 -10.09
N SER A 183 19.26 -2.27 -10.39
CA SER A 183 18.27 -2.80 -9.44
C SER A 183 18.69 -4.11 -8.76
N LEU A 184 19.87 -4.64 -9.08
CA LEU A 184 20.39 -5.94 -8.61
C LEU A 184 21.40 -5.81 -7.46
N SER A 185 21.92 -4.61 -7.23
CA SER A 185 22.78 -4.32 -6.08
C SER A 185 21.89 -3.86 -4.92
N GLY A 186 21.99 -4.55 -3.79
CA GLY A 186 21.18 -4.29 -2.60
C GLY A 186 21.22 -2.83 -2.15
N GLY A 187 20.15 -2.39 -1.50
CA GLY A 187 20.03 -1.04 -0.97
C GLY A 187 20.56 -0.94 0.47
N LYS A 188 20.84 0.28 0.91
CA LYS A 188 21.01 0.59 2.34
C LYS A 188 19.73 1.23 2.86
N PHE A 189 19.12 0.60 3.85
CA PHE A 189 18.01 1.22 4.58
C PHE A 189 18.51 2.39 5.41
N THR A 190 17.76 3.49 5.39
CA THR A 190 17.99 4.65 6.25
C THR A 190 16.67 5.12 6.84
N PHE A 191 16.69 5.47 8.13
CA PHE A 191 15.55 6.15 8.74
C PHE A 191 15.34 7.53 8.09
N PHE A 192 14.10 8.01 8.14
CA PHE A 192 13.83 9.36 7.68
C PHE A 192 14.70 10.36 8.46
N GLN A 193 15.34 11.25 7.70
CA GLN A 193 16.22 12.28 8.24
C GLN A 193 15.38 13.52 8.57
N PRO A 194 15.83 14.39 9.49
CA PRO A 194 15.13 15.63 9.79
C PRO A 194 14.76 16.43 8.52
N GLY A 195 13.52 16.92 8.47
CA GLY A 195 13.00 17.65 7.33
C GLY A 195 11.51 17.42 7.06
N VAL A 196 11.02 18.06 6.00
CA VAL A 196 9.62 17.93 5.53
C VAL A 196 9.52 16.82 4.50
N TYR A 197 8.42 16.07 4.54
CA TYR A 197 8.09 15.03 3.61
C TYR A 197 6.70 15.26 3.02
N THR A 198 6.57 15.00 1.73
CA THR A 198 5.30 15.07 1.01
C THR A 198 4.85 13.66 0.68
N VAL A 199 3.60 13.36 0.97
CA VAL A 199 2.92 12.12 0.64
C VAL A 199 1.94 12.43 -0.49
N GLU A 200 2.04 11.68 -1.59
CA GLU A 200 1.14 11.80 -2.73
C GLU A 200 0.29 10.53 -2.82
N ALA A 201 -1.01 10.71 -2.74
CA ALA A 201 -1.99 9.69 -3.10
C ALA A 201 -2.53 10.00 -4.50
N VAL A 202 -2.62 8.95 -5.31
CA VAL A 202 -3.19 9.00 -6.67
C VAL A 202 -4.20 7.88 -6.85
N ASP A 203 -5.11 8.03 -7.79
CA ASP A 203 -5.99 6.95 -8.22
C ASP A 203 -5.92 6.68 -9.73
N TYR A 204 -6.61 5.64 -10.16
CA TYR A 204 -6.73 5.28 -11.57
C TYR A 204 -7.44 6.35 -12.42
N PHE A 205 -8.27 7.19 -11.79
CA PHE A 205 -9.07 8.23 -12.43
C PHE A 205 -8.33 9.57 -12.53
N ASN A 206 -7.02 9.56 -12.28
CA ASN A 206 -6.13 10.72 -12.36
C ASN A 206 -6.47 11.82 -11.32
N GLN A 207 -7.03 11.42 -10.17
CA GLN A 207 -7.11 12.27 -8.99
C GLN A 207 -5.79 12.22 -8.23
N THR A 208 -5.39 13.36 -7.66
CA THR A 208 -4.17 13.48 -6.85
C THR A 208 -4.48 14.28 -5.59
N VAL A 209 -4.05 13.78 -4.43
CA VAL A 209 -4.12 14.50 -3.16
C VAL A 209 -2.79 14.41 -2.42
N LEU A 210 -2.40 15.51 -1.77
CA LEU A 210 -1.12 15.63 -1.07
C LEU A 210 -1.31 15.78 0.43
N GLY A 211 -0.48 15.09 1.19
CA GLY A 211 -0.36 15.16 2.64
C GLY A 211 1.07 15.43 3.04
N TYR A 212 1.28 15.87 4.28
CA TYR A 212 2.59 16.32 4.74
C TYR A 212 2.88 15.83 6.15
N PHE A 213 4.12 15.42 6.38
CA PHE A 213 4.65 15.19 7.72
C PHE A 213 6.08 15.74 7.85
N THR A 214 6.52 15.97 9.08
CA THR A 214 7.87 16.45 9.38
C THR A 214 8.60 15.50 10.31
N VAL A 215 9.91 15.37 10.09
CA VAL A 215 10.81 14.66 10.99
C VAL A 215 11.61 15.69 11.77
N THR A 216 11.54 15.64 13.10
CA THR A 216 12.20 16.60 14.02
C THR A 216 13.00 15.91 15.09
#